data_AF-A0A843XRX7-F1
#
_entry.id   AF-A0A843XRX7-F1
#
_cell.length_a   1.000
_cell.length_b   1.000
_cell.length_c   1.000
_cell.angle_alpha   90.00
_cell.angle_beta   90.00
_cell.angle_gamma   90.00
#
_symmetry.space_group_name_H-M   'P 1'
#
loop_
_entity.id
_entity.type
_entity.pdbx_description
1 polymer ?
#
loop_
_entity_poly.entity_id
_entity_poly.type
_entity_poly.pdbx_seq_one_letter_code
_entity_poly.pdbx_strand_id
1 'polypeptide(L)'
;MASGKEGAQSRGKVEKTPQRQTGKQVAVLDGSDIEELVGDEDVFGSYVLNEFTHGKQGAAVTKAEFKEVLSDILLGMAAGLKRDPIVILRIDGEDLREFVDGPNFEPEAVSILSHIEAEGVPLHKRITVALEQLTVGHGMPPPSDSWVSENIIQPALQSLSAHQLHQSVSQGTFLKELKKVLDDVAKRLKEHPVIVAHSENTFDGSCIRRLLSNKFELDKLLSVAWKELPKDHNQKVPKEYLRVALDGVAPSAGLPPYGAVNQVDAVVSEVFRMLNADDGKLLQEEEFKKLMAEILGAVMLQLEGTPISISSNSVVHEPLATASSTLLPSSTPSIPE
;
A
#
# COMPACT_ATOMS: atom_id res chain seq x y z
N MET A 1 3.91 46.81 44.68
CA MET A 1 3.69 46.61 43.23
C MET A 1 5.04 46.14 42.67
N ALA A 2 5.43 44.89 42.94
CA ALA A 2 5.05 43.65 42.25
C ALA A 2 5.88 43.46 40.95
N SER A 3 6.99 42.75 41.11
CA SER A 3 7.90 42.26 40.07
C SER A 3 7.21 41.30 39.11
N GLY A 4 7.55 41.42 37.82
CA GLY A 4 7.20 40.47 36.78
C GLY A 4 8.00 39.17 36.92
N LYS A 5 7.30 38.04 36.75
CA LYS A 5 7.89 36.70 36.54
C LYS A 5 7.60 36.27 35.12
N GLU A 6 8.66 35.99 34.36
CA GLU A 6 8.63 35.20 33.13
C GLU A 6 8.29 33.75 33.48
N GLY A 7 7.29 33.19 32.80
CA GLY A 7 6.95 31.78 32.83
C GLY A 7 7.40 31.12 31.52
N ALA A 8 8.43 30.29 31.62
CA ALA A 8 8.79 29.34 30.56
C ALA A 8 7.71 28.25 30.48
N GLN A 9 7.05 28.14 29.34
CA GLN A 9 6.06 27.09 29.08
C GLN A 9 6.70 25.97 28.27
N SER A 10 6.88 24.83 28.94
CA SER A 10 7.36 23.58 28.40
C SER A 10 6.43 23.06 27.29
N ARG A 11 7.01 22.74 26.13
CA ARG A 11 6.32 22.02 25.04
C ARG A 11 6.11 20.57 25.47
N GLY A 12 4.87 20.23 25.77
CA GLY A 12 4.43 18.87 26.04
C GLY A 12 4.59 17.97 24.81
N LYS A 13 5.20 16.81 25.04
CA LYS A 13 5.27 15.66 24.14
C LYS A 13 3.84 15.20 23.85
N VAL A 14 3.38 15.30 22.60
CA VAL A 14 2.07 14.79 22.18
C VAL A 14 2.23 13.30 21.93
N GLU A 15 1.92 12.52 22.95
CA GLU A 15 1.76 11.07 22.88
C GLU A 15 0.53 10.78 22.00
N LYS A 16 0.76 10.34 20.75
CA LYS A 16 -0.32 9.94 19.84
C LYS A 16 -1.00 8.69 20.42
N THR A 17 -2.15 8.89 21.03
CA THR A 17 -3.01 7.80 21.51
C THR A 17 -3.65 7.09 20.31
N PRO A 18 -3.65 5.74 20.26
CA PRO A 18 -4.31 5.01 19.17
C PRO A 18 -5.82 5.30 19.18
N GLN A 19 -6.34 5.79 18.06
CA GLN A 19 -7.79 5.91 17.86
C GLN A 19 -8.37 4.51 17.69
N ARG A 20 -9.12 4.10 18.71
CA ARG A 20 -9.83 2.83 18.78
C ARG A 20 -11.04 2.87 17.85
N GLN A 21 -10.87 2.47 16.59
CA GLN A 21 -11.96 1.85 15.84
C GLN A 21 -12.09 0.42 16.38
N THR A 22 -13.33 0.02 16.66
CA THR A 22 -13.76 -1.27 17.23
C THR A 22 -12.83 -2.45 16.94
N GLY A 23 -12.31 -3.10 17.99
CA GLY A 23 -11.58 -4.39 17.95
C GLY A 23 -10.20 -4.39 17.29
N LYS A 24 -9.96 -3.54 16.30
CA LYS A 24 -8.77 -3.60 15.44
C LYS A 24 -7.62 -2.82 16.06
N GLN A 25 -6.54 -3.54 16.40
CA GLN A 25 -5.24 -2.89 16.54
C GLN A 25 -4.71 -2.63 15.14
N VAL A 26 -4.99 -1.42 14.65
CA VAL A 26 -4.54 -0.94 13.34
C VAL A 26 -3.32 -0.05 13.57
N ALA A 27 -2.19 -0.42 12.99
CA ALA A 27 -1.08 0.51 12.82
C ALA A 27 -1.03 0.93 11.36
N VAL A 28 -0.69 2.19 11.09
CA VAL A 28 -0.54 2.72 9.74
C VAL A 28 0.89 3.16 9.55
N LEU A 29 1.56 2.60 8.55
CA LEU A 29 2.90 2.97 8.13
C LEU A 29 2.76 3.96 6.97
N ASP A 30 2.85 5.26 7.30
CA ASP A 30 2.64 6.38 6.37
C ASP A 30 3.92 7.16 6.03
N GLY A 31 5.07 6.65 6.48
CA GLY A 31 6.38 7.28 6.25
C GLY A 31 6.74 8.40 7.22
N SER A 32 5.86 8.81 8.15
CA SER A 32 6.14 9.90 9.11
C SER A 32 7.37 9.62 9.97
N ASP A 33 7.55 8.38 10.42
CA ASP A 33 8.71 7.99 11.23
C ASP A 33 10.03 8.08 10.45
N ILE A 34 9.98 7.89 9.12
CA ILE A 34 11.12 8.07 8.23
C ILE A 34 11.42 9.57 8.05
N GLU A 35 10.40 10.41 7.86
CA GLU A 35 10.54 11.87 7.82
C GLU A 35 11.17 12.40 9.13
N GLU A 36 10.72 11.89 10.28
CA GLU A 36 11.26 12.24 11.60
C GLU A 36 12.73 11.81 11.76
N LEU A 37 13.05 10.56 11.40
CA LEU A 37 14.42 10.04 11.47
C LEU A 37 15.38 10.87 10.62
N VAL A 38 15.01 11.19 9.37
CA VAL A 38 15.86 11.97 8.46
C VAL A 38 15.99 13.43 8.94
N GLY A 39 14.94 13.98 9.57
CA GLY A 39 14.96 15.33 10.14
C GLY A 39 15.87 15.51 11.35
N ASP A 40 16.17 14.44 12.09
CA ASP A 40 17.12 14.43 13.20
C ASP A 40 18.55 14.19 12.69
N GLU A 41 19.27 15.29 12.42
CA GLU A 41 20.62 15.23 11.87
C GLU A 41 21.63 14.47 12.74
N ASP A 42 21.45 14.50 14.07
CA ASP A 42 22.36 13.87 15.02
C ASP A 42 22.15 12.36 15.02
N VAL A 43 20.89 11.94 15.12
CA VAL A 43 20.50 10.52 15.10
C VAL A 43 20.84 9.92 13.73
N PHE A 44 20.36 10.51 12.64
CA PHE A 44 20.61 10.02 11.28
C PHE A 44 22.11 10.02 10.93
N GLY A 45 22.82 11.09 11.29
CA GLY A 45 24.25 11.21 11.07
C GLY A 45 25.11 10.16 11.79
N SER A 46 24.62 9.65 12.93
CA SER A 46 25.25 8.56 13.69
C SER A 46 25.03 7.18 13.04
N TYR A 47 23.82 6.88 12.55
CA TYR A 47 23.53 5.65 11.81
C TYR A 47 24.36 5.57 10.53
N VAL A 48 24.40 6.67 9.77
CA VAL A 48 25.23 6.79 8.56
C VAL A 48 26.71 6.55 8.88
N LEU A 49 27.22 7.05 10.01
CA LEU A 49 28.61 6.86 10.41
C LEU A 49 28.93 5.38 10.70
N ASN A 50 27.99 4.66 11.34
CA ASN A 50 28.18 3.25 11.68
C ASN A 50 28.24 2.36 10.43
N GLU A 51 27.38 2.63 9.45
CA GLU A 51 27.35 1.86 8.19
C GLU A 51 28.51 2.23 7.25
N PHE A 52 28.88 3.51 7.16
CA PHE A 52 29.94 4.01 6.27
C PHE A 52 31.35 3.52 6.63
N THR A 53 31.58 3.05 7.86
CA THR A 53 32.92 2.68 8.35
C THR A 53 33.37 1.25 8.01
N HIS A 54 32.62 0.49 7.22
CA HIS A 54 32.94 -0.90 6.88
C HIS A 54 33.94 -1.12 5.73
N GLY A 55 34.54 -0.10 5.10
CA GLY A 55 35.44 -0.37 3.97
C GLY A 55 36.31 0.77 3.46
N LYS A 56 37.63 0.56 3.56
CA LYS A 56 38.77 1.18 2.85
C LYS A 56 38.76 2.70 2.68
N GLN A 57 39.70 3.34 3.39
CA GLN A 57 40.17 4.71 3.15
C GLN A 57 40.61 4.87 1.69
N GLY A 58 39.74 5.45 0.86
CA GLY A 58 39.92 5.54 -0.59
C GLY A 58 38.61 5.56 -1.41
N ALA A 59 37.44 5.52 -0.78
CA ALA A 59 36.16 5.62 -1.47
C ALA A 59 36.00 6.97 -2.19
N ALA A 60 35.53 6.93 -3.43
CA ALA A 60 35.27 8.10 -4.27
C ALA A 60 34.08 8.97 -3.80
N VAL A 61 33.38 8.54 -2.75
CA VAL A 61 32.17 9.18 -2.22
C VAL A 61 32.45 9.62 -0.80
N THR A 62 32.17 10.89 -0.50
CA THR A 62 32.31 11.47 0.83
C THR A 62 31.14 11.08 1.73
N LYS A 63 31.34 11.14 3.05
CA LYS A 63 30.26 10.93 4.02
C LYS A 63 29.07 11.89 3.79
N ALA A 64 29.37 13.14 3.41
CA ALA A 64 28.35 14.15 3.15
C ALA A 64 27.49 13.76 1.95
N GLU A 65 28.11 13.38 0.83
CA GLU A 65 27.41 12.91 -0.37
C GLU A 65 26.60 11.65 -0.10
N PHE A 66 27.14 10.69 0.65
CA PHE A 66 26.40 9.48 1.01
C PHE A 66 25.19 9.78 1.91
N LYS A 67 25.35 10.68 2.90
CA LYS A 67 24.25 11.13 3.78
C LYS A 67 23.14 11.78 2.95
N GLU A 68 23.50 12.66 2.03
CA GLU A 68 22.56 13.38 1.17
C GLU A 68 21.77 12.42 0.28
N VAL A 69 22.46 11.53 -0.44
CA VAL A 69 21.81 10.54 -1.29
C VAL A 69 20.91 9.59 -0.49
N LEU A 70 21.35 9.12 0.68
CA LEU A 70 20.52 8.27 1.53
C LEU A 70 19.29 9.01 2.06
N SER A 71 19.45 10.29 2.44
CA SER A 71 18.34 11.15 2.86
C SER A 71 17.31 11.28 1.74
N ASP A 72 17.74 11.58 0.51
CA ASP A 72 16.84 11.71 -0.63
C ASP A 72 16.08 10.40 -0.93
N ILE A 73 16.76 9.25 -0.83
CA ILE A 73 16.14 7.94 -0.99
C ILE A 73 15.07 7.69 0.09
N LEU A 74 15.41 7.93 1.37
CA LEU A 74 14.50 7.72 2.49
C LEU A 74 13.29 8.66 2.44
N LEU A 75 13.51 9.94 2.10
CA LEU A 75 12.42 10.89 1.88
C LEU A 75 11.54 10.49 0.69
N GLY A 76 12.13 9.94 -0.38
CA GLY A 76 11.38 9.34 -1.49
C GLY A 76 10.49 8.17 -1.03
N MET A 77 11.02 7.28 -0.20
CA MET A 77 10.23 6.18 0.40
C MET A 77 9.12 6.71 1.31
N ALA A 78 9.41 7.71 2.14
CA ALA A 78 8.44 8.33 3.03
C ALA A 78 7.29 8.98 2.26
N ALA A 79 7.61 9.74 1.21
CA ALA A 79 6.61 10.32 0.32
C ALA A 79 5.77 9.25 -0.39
N GLY A 80 6.39 8.13 -0.78
CA GLY A 80 5.68 6.96 -1.32
C GLY A 80 4.69 6.35 -0.34
N LEU A 81 5.10 6.09 0.91
CA LEU A 81 4.23 5.55 1.97
C LEU A 81 3.14 6.53 2.40
N LYS A 82 3.38 7.83 2.29
CA LYS A 82 2.37 8.86 2.57
C LYS A 82 1.27 8.87 1.52
N ARG A 83 1.63 8.59 0.26
CA ARG A 83 0.69 8.42 -0.85
C ARG A 83 -0.06 7.10 -0.72
N ASP A 84 0.69 6.03 -0.48
CA ASP A 84 0.21 4.64 -0.47
C ASP A 84 0.56 3.97 0.87
N PRO A 85 -0.19 4.25 1.95
CA PRO A 85 0.14 3.75 3.27
C PRO A 85 -0.06 2.25 3.39
N ILE A 86 0.77 1.62 4.23
CA ILE A 86 0.62 0.20 4.57
C ILE A 86 -0.08 0.11 5.93
N VAL A 87 -1.22 -0.56 5.94
CA VAL A 87 -2.03 -0.80 7.13
C VAL A 87 -1.65 -2.17 7.72
N ILE A 88 -1.16 -2.18 8.95
CA ILE A 88 -0.91 -3.40 9.70
C ILE A 88 -2.19 -3.77 10.45
N LEU A 89 -2.78 -4.88 10.04
CA LEU A 89 -4.02 -5.43 10.58
C LEU A 89 -3.71 -6.63 11.47
N ARG A 90 -4.24 -6.63 12.69
CA ARG A 90 -4.31 -7.85 13.51
C ARG A 90 -5.65 -8.54 13.28
N ILE A 91 -5.62 -9.69 12.62
CA ILE A 91 -6.80 -10.50 12.32
C ILE A 91 -6.95 -11.60 13.36
N ASP A 92 -7.96 -11.49 14.23
CA ASP A 92 -8.22 -12.42 15.34
C ASP A 92 -9.57 -13.15 15.25
N GLY A 93 -10.26 -13.00 14.11
CA GLY A 93 -11.52 -13.67 13.82
C GLY A 93 -12.77 -12.98 14.36
N GLU A 94 -12.66 -11.81 15.02
CA GLU A 94 -13.83 -11.02 15.43
C GLU A 94 -14.62 -10.53 14.21
N ASP A 95 -13.94 -9.85 13.27
CA ASP A 95 -14.55 -9.35 12.03
C ASP A 95 -15.16 -10.48 11.18
N LEU A 96 -14.48 -11.63 11.12
CA LEU A 96 -14.97 -12.79 10.36
C LEU A 96 -16.26 -13.34 10.97
N ARG A 97 -16.38 -13.32 12.30
CA ARG A 97 -17.59 -13.72 13.00
C ARG A 97 -18.72 -12.73 12.77
N GLU A 98 -18.43 -11.44 12.84
CA GLU A 98 -19.39 -10.38 12.52
C GLU A 98 -19.92 -10.51 11.09
N PHE A 99 -19.03 -10.78 10.12
CA PHE A 99 -19.41 -11.06 8.75
C PHE A 99 -20.35 -12.26 8.64
N VAL A 100 -19.98 -13.40 9.23
CA VAL A 100 -20.74 -14.66 9.18
C VAL A 100 -22.12 -14.57 9.87
N ASP A 101 -22.25 -13.74 10.89
CA ASP A 101 -23.52 -13.49 11.58
C ASP A 101 -24.31 -12.31 10.98
N GLY A 102 -23.68 -11.56 10.08
CA GLY A 102 -24.26 -10.42 9.39
C GLY A 102 -25.21 -10.80 8.24
N PRO A 103 -26.04 -9.84 7.79
CA PRO A 103 -27.01 -10.06 6.70
C PRO A 103 -26.35 -10.24 5.33
N ASN A 104 -25.08 -9.85 5.18
CA ASN A 104 -24.36 -9.89 3.91
C ASN A 104 -23.75 -11.27 3.61
N PHE A 105 -23.63 -12.15 4.61
CA PHE A 105 -23.00 -13.46 4.44
C PHE A 105 -23.69 -14.32 3.37
N GLU A 106 -25.01 -14.53 3.51
CA GLU A 106 -25.79 -15.36 2.60
C GLU A 106 -25.74 -14.88 1.13
N PRO A 107 -26.05 -13.61 0.79
CA PRO A 107 -26.01 -13.16 -0.60
C PRO A 107 -24.60 -13.24 -1.21
N GLU A 108 -23.55 -12.99 -0.42
CA GLU A 108 -22.17 -13.07 -0.88
C GLU A 108 -21.71 -14.52 -1.08
N ALA A 109 -22.03 -15.41 -0.15
CA ALA A 109 -21.71 -16.84 -0.28
C ALA A 109 -22.44 -17.47 -1.48
N VAL A 110 -23.66 -17.04 -1.79
CA VAL A 110 -24.39 -17.47 -3.00
C VAL A 110 -23.72 -16.92 -4.27
N SER A 111 -23.29 -15.66 -4.26
CA SER A 111 -22.52 -15.07 -5.36
C SER A 111 -21.24 -15.87 -5.61
N ILE A 112 -20.45 -16.14 -4.57
CA ILE A 112 -19.24 -16.96 -4.66
C ILE A 112 -19.56 -18.35 -5.24
N LEU A 113 -20.62 -19.01 -4.77
CA LEU A 113 -21.00 -20.33 -5.26
C LEU A 113 -21.29 -20.33 -6.77
N SER A 114 -22.00 -19.32 -7.28
CA SER A 114 -22.33 -19.20 -8.71
C SER A 114 -21.09 -19.09 -9.62
N HIS A 115 -20.01 -18.50 -9.12
CA HIS A 115 -18.73 -18.43 -9.85
C HIS A 115 -17.99 -19.77 -9.86
N ILE A 116 -18.34 -20.69 -8.95
CA ILE A 116 -17.71 -22.01 -8.78
C ILE A 116 -18.50 -23.12 -9.50
N GLU A 117 -19.67 -22.83 -10.08
CA GLU A 117 -20.58 -23.80 -10.73
C GLU A 117 -19.98 -24.48 -11.98
N ALA A 118 -19.04 -25.39 -11.75
CA ALA A 118 -18.71 -26.50 -12.63
C ALA A 118 -19.34 -27.78 -12.04
N GLU A 119 -20.08 -28.52 -12.88
CA GLU A 119 -20.66 -29.80 -12.48
C GLU A 119 -19.58 -30.78 -11.99
N GLY A 120 -19.86 -31.48 -10.89
CA GLY A 120 -18.99 -32.54 -10.37
C GLY A 120 -17.85 -32.13 -9.43
N VAL A 121 -17.69 -30.84 -9.08
CA VAL A 121 -16.68 -30.41 -8.10
C VAL A 121 -17.05 -30.85 -6.67
N PRO A 122 -16.17 -31.59 -5.95
CA PRO A 122 -16.33 -31.96 -4.54
C PRO A 122 -16.60 -30.76 -3.61
N LEU A 123 -17.43 -30.95 -2.57
CA LEU A 123 -17.77 -29.91 -1.60
C LEU A 123 -16.53 -29.25 -0.98
N HIS A 124 -15.54 -30.07 -0.58
CA HIS A 124 -14.29 -29.57 -0.01
C HIS A 124 -13.61 -28.58 -0.95
N LYS A 125 -13.49 -28.92 -2.24
CA LYS A 125 -12.87 -28.05 -3.24
C LYS A 125 -13.68 -26.77 -3.43
N ARG A 126 -15.01 -26.83 -3.40
CA ARG A 126 -15.87 -25.63 -3.47
C ARG A 126 -15.66 -24.71 -2.27
N ILE A 127 -15.58 -25.27 -1.06
CA ILE A 127 -15.32 -24.48 0.15
C ILE A 127 -13.91 -23.89 0.11
N THR A 128 -12.89 -24.64 -0.29
CA THR A 128 -11.53 -24.10 -0.43
C THR A 128 -11.51 -22.90 -1.39
N VAL A 129 -12.12 -23.02 -2.56
CA VAL A 129 -12.21 -21.90 -3.52
C VAL A 129 -13.04 -20.74 -2.96
N ALA A 130 -14.09 -21.01 -2.17
CA ALA A 130 -14.85 -19.95 -1.52
C ALA A 130 -14.02 -19.19 -0.47
N LEU A 131 -13.18 -19.89 0.30
CA LEU A 131 -12.26 -19.27 1.26
C LEU A 131 -11.24 -18.37 0.54
N GLU A 132 -10.80 -18.75 -0.67
CA GLU A 132 -9.90 -17.94 -1.50
C GLU A 132 -10.54 -16.63 -1.99
N GLN A 133 -11.87 -16.52 -2.02
CA GLN A 133 -12.57 -15.29 -2.39
C GLN A 133 -12.74 -14.33 -1.19
N LEU A 134 -12.53 -14.80 0.04
CA LEU A 134 -12.61 -13.95 1.23
C LEU A 134 -11.30 -13.21 1.45
N THR A 135 -11.43 -11.92 1.71
CA THR A 135 -10.32 -10.97 1.85
C THR A 135 -10.17 -10.48 3.29
N VAL A 136 -9.14 -9.67 3.56
CA VAL A 136 -8.96 -9.00 4.85
C VAL A 136 -10.15 -8.12 5.25
N GLY A 137 -10.92 -7.64 4.27
CA GLY A 137 -12.17 -6.89 4.52
C GLY A 137 -13.24 -7.74 5.21
N HIS A 138 -13.20 -9.05 5.04
CA HIS A 138 -14.06 -10.03 5.70
C HIS A 138 -13.48 -10.53 7.04
N GLY A 139 -12.34 -9.99 7.48
CA GLY A 139 -11.62 -10.54 8.63
C GLY A 139 -10.86 -11.83 8.31
N MET A 140 -10.55 -12.08 7.03
CA MET A 140 -9.85 -13.27 6.59
C MET A 140 -8.39 -12.95 6.23
N PRO A 141 -7.38 -13.60 6.82
CA PRO A 141 -6.00 -13.45 6.35
C PRO A 141 -5.83 -14.14 4.99
N PRO A 142 -4.79 -13.77 4.20
CA PRO A 142 -4.54 -14.38 2.89
C PRO A 142 -4.46 -15.92 2.98
N PRO A 143 -5.40 -16.67 2.39
CA PRO A 143 -5.44 -18.13 2.52
C PRO A 143 -4.32 -18.83 1.74
N SER A 144 -3.69 -18.11 0.80
CA SER A 144 -2.53 -18.58 0.05
C SER A 144 -1.23 -18.57 0.84
N ASP A 145 -1.18 -17.92 2.00
CA ASP A 145 0.01 -17.98 2.87
C ASP A 145 0.17 -19.37 3.48
N SER A 146 1.40 -19.91 3.45
CA SER A 146 1.68 -21.27 3.89
C SER A 146 1.30 -21.50 5.35
N TRP A 147 1.62 -20.56 6.25
CA TRP A 147 1.34 -20.71 7.67
C TRP A 147 -0.17 -20.67 7.91
N VAL A 148 -0.88 -19.74 7.27
CA VAL A 148 -2.35 -19.63 7.37
C VAL A 148 -3.02 -20.92 6.86
N SER A 149 -2.57 -21.42 5.71
CA SER A 149 -3.11 -22.63 5.10
C SER A 149 -2.96 -23.85 6.03
N GLU A 150 -1.77 -24.06 6.59
CA GLU A 150 -1.45 -25.22 7.43
C GLU A 150 -2.07 -25.15 8.84
N ASN A 151 -2.11 -23.96 9.45
CA ASN A 151 -2.48 -23.82 10.87
C ASN A 151 -3.94 -23.37 11.07
N ILE A 152 -4.53 -22.67 10.09
CA ILE A 152 -5.87 -22.11 10.20
C ILE A 152 -6.84 -22.84 9.26
N ILE A 153 -6.54 -22.88 7.95
CA ILE A 153 -7.48 -23.36 6.93
C ILE A 153 -7.65 -24.87 6.97
N GLN A 154 -6.57 -25.62 6.79
CA GLN A 154 -6.60 -27.08 6.71
C GLN A 154 -7.23 -27.71 7.97
N PRO A 155 -6.91 -27.26 9.20
CA PRO A 155 -7.54 -27.77 10.41
C PRO A 155 -9.02 -27.37 10.56
N ALA A 156 -9.47 -26.28 9.94
CA ALA A 156 -10.89 -25.92 9.88
C ALA A 156 -11.64 -26.78 8.85
N LEU A 157 -11.03 -27.08 7.71
CA LEU A 157 -11.62 -27.97 6.68
C LEU A 157 -11.80 -29.42 7.17
N GLN A 158 -11.00 -29.88 8.14
CA GLN A 158 -11.18 -31.18 8.79
C GLN A 158 -12.52 -31.31 9.53
N SER A 159 -13.20 -30.20 9.84
CA SER A 159 -14.53 -30.25 10.46
C SER A 159 -15.64 -30.62 9.48
N LEU A 160 -15.33 -30.68 8.18
CA LEU A 160 -16.24 -31.18 7.15
C LEU A 160 -16.48 -32.68 7.33
N SER A 161 -17.74 -33.09 7.24
CA SER A 161 -18.11 -34.49 7.41
C SER A 161 -17.57 -35.33 6.24
N ALA A 162 -16.76 -36.35 6.53
CA ALA A 162 -16.15 -37.24 5.53
C ALA A 162 -17.16 -37.86 4.54
N HIS A 163 -18.42 -38.02 4.96
CA HIS A 163 -19.51 -38.56 4.14
C HIS A 163 -20.05 -37.62 3.05
N GLN A 164 -19.70 -36.33 3.04
CA GLN A 164 -20.23 -35.33 2.09
C GLN A 164 -19.20 -34.86 1.05
N LEU A 165 -17.98 -35.41 1.08
CA LEU A 165 -16.86 -35.01 0.22
C LEU A 165 -17.07 -35.38 -1.25
N HIS A 166 -17.96 -36.34 -1.57
CA HIS A 166 -18.06 -36.93 -2.92
C HIS A 166 -19.41 -36.71 -3.63
N GLN A 167 -20.34 -35.92 -3.07
CA GLN A 167 -21.68 -35.75 -3.64
C GLN A 167 -21.90 -34.33 -4.18
N SER A 168 -22.73 -34.17 -5.21
CA SER A 168 -23.23 -32.87 -5.67
C SER A 168 -24.08 -32.26 -4.55
N VAL A 169 -23.58 -31.18 -3.96
CA VAL A 169 -24.18 -30.57 -2.77
C VAL A 169 -25.13 -29.44 -3.17
N SER A 170 -26.30 -29.39 -2.54
CA SER A 170 -27.28 -28.30 -2.73
C SER A 170 -26.73 -27.00 -2.15
N GLN A 171 -27.21 -25.85 -2.67
CA GLN A 171 -26.82 -24.52 -2.19
C GLN A 171 -26.98 -24.39 -0.66
N GLY A 172 -28.10 -24.84 -0.09
CA GLY A 172 -28.35 -24.76 1.35
C GLY A 172 -27.37 -25.58 2.19
N THR A 173 -26.89 -26.72 1.68
CA THR A 173 -25.85 -27.49 2.36
C THR A 173 -24.48 -26.83 2.23
N PHE A 174 -24.16 -26.22 1.08
CA PHE A 174 -22.93 -25.43 0.92
C PHE A 174 -22.86 -24.28 1.93
N LEU A 175 -23.92 -23.48 2.05
CA LEU A 175 -23.98 -22.33 2.95
C LEU A 175 -23.78 -22.74 4.41
N LYS A 176 -24.47 -23.81 4.83
CA LYS A 176 -24.36 -24.35 6.18
C LYS A 176 -22.94 -24.84 6.50
N GLU A 177 -22.32 -25.58 5.59
CA GLU A 177 -20.97 -26.11 5.79
C GLU A 177 -19.91 -25.01 5.69
N LEU A 178 -20.06 -24.04 4.78
CA LEU A 178 -19.18 -22.87 4.70
C LEU A 178 -19.24 -22.06 6.01
N LYS A 179 -20.44 -21.77 6.52
CA LYS A 179 -20.62 -21.07 7.81
C LYS A 179 -19.90 -21.81 8.94
N LYS A 180 -20.05 -23.13 9.01
CA LYS A 180 -19.36 -23.96 10.02
C LYS A 180 -17.84 -23.86 9.91
N VAL A 181 -17.29 -23.93 8.69
CA VAL A 181 -15.84 -23.81 8.46
C VAL A 181 -15.35 -22.41 8.86
N LEU A 182 -16.06 -21.35 8.48
CA LEU A 182 -15.70 -19.98 8.85
C LEU A 182 -15.77 -19.74 10.36
N ASP A 183 -16.75 -20.34 11.04
CA ASP A 183 -16.85 -20.33 12.49
C ASP A 183 -15.64 -20.98 13.16
N ASP A 184 -15.14 -22.09 12.61
CA ASP A 184 -13.95 -22.78 13.11
C ASP A 184 -12.67 -22.00 12.77
N VAL A 185 -12.58 -21.38 11.59
CA VAL A 185 -11.50 -20.45 11.24
C VAL A 185 -11.45 -19.30 12.24
N ALA A 186 -12.58 -18.64 12.52
CA ALA A 186 -12.64 -17.54 13.47
C ALA A 186 -12.22 -17.96 14.90
N LYS A 187 -12.55 -19.19 15.34
CA LYS A 187 -12.05 -19.72 16.63
C LYS A 187 -10.54 -19.88 16.63
N ARG A 188 -9.97 -20.40 15.54
CA ARG A 188 -8.52 -20.59 15.41
C ARG A 188 -7.77 -19.27 15.35
N LEU A 189 -8.30 -18.27 14.65
CA LEU A 189 -7.74 -16.91 14.61
C LEU A 189 -7.78 -16.24 15.99
N LYS A 190 -8.79 -16.56 16.82
CA LYS A 190 -8.84 -16.07 18.20
C LYS A 190 -7.72 -16.64 19.06
N GLU A 191 -7.36 -17.90 18.85
CA GLU A 191 -6.24 -18.57 19.53
C GLU A 191 -4.88 -18.14 18.97
N HIS A 192 -4.79 -18.00 17.66
CA HIS A 192 -3.57 -17.64 16.92
C HIS A 192 -3.87 -16.48 15.95
N PRO A 193 -3.88 -15.23 16.46
CA PRO A 193 -4.12 -14.05 15.64
C PRO A 193 -3.03 -13.90 14.57
N VAL A 194 -3.41 -13.45 13.38
CA VAL A 194 -2.50 -13.26 12.26
C VAL A 194 -2.29 -11.78 12.01
N ILE A 195 -1.04 -11.37 11.88
CA ILE A 195 -0.69 -10.00 11.49
C ILE A 195 -0.60 -9.94 9.96
N VAL A 196 -1.31 -9.01 9.35
CA VAL A 196 -1.34 -8.82 7.89
C VAL A 196 -0.96 -7.39 7.56
N ALA A 197 0.04 -7.22 6.71
CA ALA A 197 0.32 -5.97 6.04
C ALA A 197 -0.62 -5.87 4.83
N HIS A 198 -1.51 -4.89 4.88
CA HIS A 198 -2.51 -4.59 3.86
C HIS A 198 -2.22 -3.23 3.23
N SER A 199 -2.26 -3.16 1.91
CA SER A 199 -2.21 -1.90 1.16
C SER A 199 -3.33 -1.94 0.13
N GLU A 200 -4.06 -0.83 0.00
CA GLU A 200 -5.11 -0.65 -0.99
C GLU A 200 -4.97 0.74 -1.61
N ASN A 201 -4.79 0.75 -2.93
CA ASN A 201 -4.65 1.98 -3.71
C ASN A 201 -5.81 2.05 -4.69
N THR A 202 -6.49 3.19 -4.72
CA THR A 202 -7.57 3.45 -5.68
C THR A 202 -7.19 4.62 -6.58
N PHE A 203 -7.17 4.37 -7.89
CA PHE A 203 -6.91 5.33 -8.93
C PHE A 203 -8.22 5.74 -9.59
N ASP A 204 -8.76 6.89 -9.17
CA ASP A 204 -10.08 7.40 -9.57
C ASP A 204 -10.00 8.73 -10.37
N GLY A 205 -8.80 9.20 -10.67
CA GLY A 205 -8.56 10.46 -11.36
C GLY A 205 -8.68 11.73 -10.50
N SER A 206 -9.05 11.63 -9.22
CA SER A 206 -9.28 12.79 -8.35
C SER A 206 -8.02 13.65 -8.16
N CYS A 207 -6.85 13.03 -7.99
CA CYS A 207 -5.57 13.72 -7.90
C CYS A 207 -5.22 14.46 -9.19
N ILE A 208 -5.50 13.85 -10.35
CA ILE A 208 -5.30 14.48 -11.66
C ILE A 208 -6.24 15.68 -11.81
N ARG A 209 -7.52 15.54 -11.44
CA ARG A 209 -8.50 16.63 -11.44
C ARG A 209 -8.03 17.80 -10.59
N ARG A 210 -7.53 17.52 -9.38
CA ARG A 210 -6.97 18.54 -8.47
C ARG A 210 -5.79 19.26 -9.10
N LEU A 211 -4.86 18.52 -9.71
CA LEU A 211 -3.69 19.09 -10.40
C LEU A 211 -4.10 19.96 -11.60
N LEU A 212 -4.99 19.48 -12.46
CA LEU A 212 -5.51 20.22 -13.62
C LEU A 212 -6.27 21.49 -13.24
N SER A 213 -6.90 21.51 -12.06
CA SER A 213 -7.60 22.68 -11.53
C SER A 213 -6.64 23.78 -11.07
N ASN A 214 -5.39 23.45 -10.74
CA ASN A 214 -4.36 24.40 -10.34
C ASN A 214 -3.37 24.68 -11.48
N LYS A 215 -3.73 25.64 -12.34
CA LYS A 215 -2.92 26.02 -13.51
C LYS A 215 -1.47 26.38 -13.18
N PHE A 216 -1.23 27.00 -12.04
CA PHE A 216 0.11 27.42 -11.63
C PHE A 216 0.99 26.22 -11.25
N GLU A 217 0.47 25.31 -10.43
CA GLU A 217 1.20 24.09 -10.06
C GLU A 217 1.44 23.20 -11.29
N LEU A 218 0.43 23.04 -12.14
CA LEU A 218 0.55 22.29 -13.39
C LEU A 218 1.64 22.88 -14.29
N ASP A 219 1.61 24.18 -14.59
CA ASP A 219 2.60 24.81 -15.46
C ASP A 219 4.02 24.72 -14.89
N LYS A 220 4.17 24.94 -13.58
CA LYS A 220 5.46 24.77 -12.90
C LYS A 220 5.99 23.35 -13.05
N LEU A 221 5.15 22.35 -12.81
CA LEU A 221 5.52 20.94 -12.87
C LEU A 221 5.89 20.52 -14.30
N LEU A 222 5.08 20.90 -15.29
CA LEU A 222 5.37 20.62 -16.70
C LEU A 222 6.66 21.33 -17.17
N SER A 223 6.94 22.54 -16.67
CA SER A 223 8.19 23.25 -16.96
C SER A 223 9.41 22.55 -16.37
N VAL A 224 9.27 21.91 -15.19
CA VAL A 224 10.35 21.10 -14.60
C VAL A 224 10.56 19.84 -15.43
N ALA A 225 9.50 19.08 -15.71
CA ALA A 225 9.57 17.88 -16.55
C ALA A 225 10.21 18.19 -17.91
N TRP A 226 9.79 19.26 -18.58
CA TRP A 226 10.38 19.71 -19.84
C TRP A 226 11.90 19.96 -19.77
N LYS A 227 12.39 20.52 -18.66
CA LYS A 227 13.82 20.81 -18.50
C LYS A 227 14.66 19.53 -18.39
N GLU A 228 14.11 18.49 -17.77
CA GLU A 228 14.78 17.20 -17.55
C GLU A 228 14.83 16.33 -18.82
N LEU A 229 13.94 16.57 -19.79
CA LEU A 229 13.91 15.79 -21.02
C LEU A 229 15.13 16.08 -21.93
N PRO A 230 15.67 15.04 -22.59
CA PRO A 230 16.71 15.20 -23.59
C PRO A 230 16.17 15.94 -24.81
N LYS A 231 16.90 16.99 -25.22
CA LYS A 231 16.50 17.88 -26.32
C LYS A 231 17.43 17.70 -27.51
N ASP A 232 16.89 17.90 -28.70
CA ASP A 232 17.70 18.01 -29.91
C ASP A 232 18.48 19.34 -29.95
N HIS A 233 19.27 19.53 -31.00
CA HIS A 233 20.03 20.75 -31.27
C HIS A 233 19.14 22.00 -31.44
N ASN A 234 17.84 21.84 -31.68
CA ASN A 234 16.85 22.90 -31.81
C ASN A 234 15.98 23.07 -30.55
N GLN A 235 16.38 22.49 -29.42
CA GLN A 235 15.64 22.49 -28.15
C GLN A 235 14.26 21.83 -28.21
N LYS A 236 14.04 20.91 -29.14
CA LYS A 236 12.79 20.15 -29.27
C LYS A 236 12.92 18.77 -28.66
N VAL A 237 11.80 18.23 -28.20
CA VAL A 237 11.73 16.90 -27.57
C VAL A 237 10.95 15.95 -28.49
N PRO A 238 11.52 14.78 -28.84
CA PRO A 238 10.77 13.71 -29.50
C PRO A 238 9.61 13.22 -28.63
N LYS A 239 8.45 13.02 -29.24
CA LYS A 239 7.25 12.52 -28.56
C LYS A 239 7.44 11.19 -27.81
N GLU A 240 8.42 10.38 -28.21
CA GLU A 240 8.80 9.13 -27.53
C GLU A 240 9.15 9.33 -26.04
N TYR A 241 9.57 10.53 -25.66
CA TYR A 241 9.88 10.89 -24.26
C TYR A 241 8.66 11.37 -23.45
N LEU A 242 7.45 11.41 -24.04
CA LEU A 242 6.25 11.83 -23.31
C LEU A 242 5.89 10.88 -22.17
N ARG A 243 6.19 9.58 -22.28
CA ARG A 243 5.99 8.64 -21.16
C ARG A 243 6.94 8.93 -20.01
N VAL A 244 8.20 9.25 -20.31
CA VAL A 244 9.19 9.68 -19.30
C VAL A 244 8.74 10.97 -18.63
N ALA A 245 8.21 11.91 -19.42
CA ALA A 245 7.64 13.14 -18.89
C ALA A 245 6.41 12.88 -18.00
N LEU A 246 5.56 11.93 -18.38
CA LEU A 246 4.41 11.50 -17.59
C LEU A 246 4.86 10.92 -16.24
N ASP A 247 5.90 10.09 -16.22
CA ASP A 247 6.48 9.55 -14.98
C ASP A 247 6.99 10.67 -14.06
N GLY A 248 7.61 11.72 -14.62
CA GLY A 248 8.05 12.88 -13.85
C GLY A 248 6.90 13.65 -13.18
N VAL A 249 5.69 13.64 -13.76
CA VAL A 249 4.51 14.32 -13.21
C VAL A 249 3.57 13.38 -12.45
N ALA A 250 3.70 12.07 -12.61
CA ALA A 250 2.86 11.04 -12.03
C ALA A 250 2.71 11.16 -10.50
N PRO A 251 3.77 11.44 -9.70
CA PRO A 251 3.63 11.60 -8.26
C PRO A 251 2.65 12.71 -7.86
N SER A 252 2.65 13.84 -8.58
CA SER A 252 1.73 14.95 -8.32
C SER A 252 0.31 14.68 -8.84
N ALA A 253 0.21 13.84 -9.87
CA ALA A 253 -1.04 13.38 -10.46
C ALA A 253 -1.68 12.21 -9.68
N GLY A 254 -1.01 11.67 -8.65
CA GLY A 254 -1.47 10.50 -7.91
C GLY A 254 -1.45 9.20 -8.73
N LEU A 255 -0.61 9.16 -9.77
CA LEU A 255 -0.42 7.99 -10.61
C LEU A 255 0.81 7.19 -10.15
N PRO A 256 0.80 5.85 -10.31
CA PRO A 256 2.00 5.05 -10.14
C PRO A 256 2.98 5.33 -11.29
N PRO A 257 4.28 5.06 -11.11
CA PRO A 257 5.22 5.03 -12.24
C PRO A 257 4.75 4.06 -13.31
N TYR A 258 4.99 4.38 -14.58
CA TYR A 258 4.63 3.50 -15.68
C TYR A 258 5.35 2.14 -15.55
N GLY A 259 4.59 1.05 -15.71
CA GLY A 259 5.08 -0.33 -15.54
C GLY A 259 4.91 -0.89 -14.12
N ALA A 260 4.50 -0.07 -13.14
CA ALA A 260 4.25 -0.56 -11.78
C ALA A 260 2.86 -1.23 -11.64
N VAL A 261 1.85 -0.76 -12.38
CA VAL A 261 0.48 -1.26 -12.32
C VAL A 261 -0.09 -1.42 -13.72
N ASN A 262 -0.09 -2.66 -14.21
CA ASN A 262 -0.51 -3.00 -15.58
C ASN A 262 -1.89 -2.45 -15.98
N GLN A 263 -2.85 -2.40 -15.05
CA GLN A 263 -4.19 -1.89 -15.30
C GLN A 263 -4.18 -0.37 -15.55
N VAL A 264 -3.38 0.38 -14.79
CA VAL A 264 -3.20 1.82 -15.01
C VAL A 264 -2.40 2.07 -16.28
N ASP A 265 -1.37 1.26 -16.54
CA ASP A 265 -0.58 1.33 -17.76
C ASP A 265 -1.42 1.11 -19.02
N ALA A 266 -2.44 0.24 -18.95
CA ALA A 266 -3.38 0.00 -20.04
C ALA A 266 -4.22 1.25 -20.34
N VAL A 267 -4.70 1.96 -19.31
CA VAL A 267 -5.41 3.25 -19.46
C VAL A 267 -4.51 4.30 -20.09
N VAL A 268 -3.27 4.43 -19.60
CA VAL A 268 -2.28 5.36 -20.15
C VAL A 268 -1.98 5.03 -21.62
N SER A 269 -1.73 3.76 -21.93
CA SER A 269 -1.43 3.29 -23.29
C SER A 269 -2.57 3.59 -24.27
N GLU A 270 -3.82 3.39 -23.83
CA GLU A 270 -5.00 3.70 -24.64
C GLU A 270 -5.09 5.20 -24.92
N VAL A 271 -4.87 6.05 -23.92
CA VAL A 271 -4.87 7.51 -24.10
C VAL A 271 -3.76 7.95 -25.07
N PHE A 272 -2.56 7.41 -24.93
CA PHE A 272 -1.44 7.72 -25.84
C PHE A 272 -1.76 7.36 -27.29
N ARG A 273 -2.41 6.21 -27.50
CA ARG A 273 -2.90 5.77 -28.80
C ARG A 273 -3.96 6.72 -29.35
N MET A 274 -4.95 7.10 -28.54
CA MET A 274 -6.02 8.02 -28.94
C MET A 274 -5.51 9.41 -29.37
N LEU A 275 -4.48 9.93 -28.68
CA LEU A 275 -3.94 11.26 -28.92
C LEU A 275 -2.79 11.29 -29.94
N ASN A 276 -2.43 10.14 -30.53
CA ASN A 276 -1.23 10.00 -31.37
C ASN A 276 0.02 10.59 -30.67
N ALA A 277 0.17 10.26 -29.39
CA ALA A 277 1.25 10.76 -28.55
C ALA A 277 2.60 10.07 -28.86
N ASP A 278 2.64 9.05 -29.72
CA ASP A 278 3.87 8.30 -30.05
C ASP A 278 4.26 8.42 -31.55
N ASP A 279 3.80 9.46 -32.26
CA ASP A 279 4.01 9.62 -33.70
C ASP A 279 5.42 10.11 -34.13
N GLY A 280 6.38 10.12 -33.21
CA GLY A 280 7.77 10.52 -33.45
C GLY A 280 7.99 12.01 -33.74
N LYS A 281 6.95 12.84 -33.68
CA LYS A 281 7.09 14.28 -33.92
C LYS A 281 7.93 14.95 -32.83
N LEU A 282 8.59 16.04 -33.22
CA LEU A 282 9.31 16.92 -32.32
C LEU A 282 8.36 17.96 -31.76
N LEU A 283 8.34 18.12 -30.44
CA LEU A 283 7.53 19.10 -29.73
C LEU A 283 8.36 20.31 -29.31
N GLN A 284 7.74 21.48 -29.34
CA GLN A 284 8.21 22.66 -28.59
C GLN A 284 7.57 22.70 -27.20
N GLU A 285 8.09 23.53 -26.30
CA GLU A 285 7.66 23.58 -24.89
C GLU A 285 6.14 23.78 -24.73
N GLU A 286 5.54 24.73 -25.45
CA GLU A 286 4.11 25.01 -25.36
C GLU A 286 3.24 23.87 -25.92
N GLU A 287 3.71 23.21 -27.00
CA GLU A 287 3.04 22.04 -27.57
C GLU A 287 3.11 20.85 -26.61
N PHE A 288 4.26 20.66 -25.97
CA PHE A 288 4.47 19.67 -24.93
C PHE A 288 3.55 19.91 -23.73
N LYS A 289 3.52 21.13 -23.18
CA LYS A 289 2.69 21.47 -22.02
C LYS A 289 1.21 21.22 -22.32
N LYS A 290 0.75 21.65 -23.49
CA LYS A 290 -0.62 21.43 -23.94
C LYS A 290 -0.95 19.94 -24.08
N LEU A 291 -0.10 19.18 -24.79
CA LEU A 291 -0.33 17.75 -25.01
C LEU A 291 -0.29 16.95 -23.69
N MET A 292 0.63 17.28 -22.77
CA MET A 292 0.68 16.66 -21.45
C MET A 292 -0.58 16.94 -20.63
N ALA A 293 -1.10 18.17 -20.66
CA ALA A 293 -2.37 18.50 -20.01
C ALA A 293 -3.55 17.74 -20.63
N GLU A 294 -3.57 17.57 -21.96
CA GLU A 294 -4.58 16.77 -22.66
C GLU A 294 -4.49 15.27 -22.30
N ILE A 295 -3.29 14.70 -22.23
CA ILE A 295 -3.05 13.33 -21.79
C ILE A 295 -3.56 13.13 -20.35
N LEU A 296 -3.16 14.00 -19.42
CA LEU A 296 -3.62 13.95 -18.03
C LEU A 296 -5.15 14.05 -17.96
N GLY A 297 -5.76 14.99 -18.70
CA GLY A 297 -7.22 15.13 -18.75
C GLY A 297 -7.92 13.89 -19.29
N ALA A 298 -7.38 13.24 -20.31
CA ALA A 298 -7.95 12.02 -20.87
C ALA A 298 -7.81 10.82 -19.91
N VAL A 299 -6.65 10.65 -19.25
CA VAL A 299 -6.45 9.63 -18.21
C VAL A 299 -7.42 9.85 -17.05
N MET A 300 -7.56 11.10 -16.58
CA MET A 300 -8.53 11.48 -15.56
C MET A 300 -9.95 11.02 -15.93
N LEU A 301 -10.42 11.34 -17.13
CA LEU A 301 -11.78 10.95 -17.56
C LEU A 301 -11.98 9.43 -17.60
N GLN A 302 -10.97 8.66 -18.01
CA GLN A 302 -11.07 7.20 -18.01
C GLN A 302 -11.13 6.63 -16.59
N LEU A 303 -10.27 7.13 -15.68
CA LEU A 303 -10.26 6.67 -14.29
C LEU A 303 -11.51 7.11 -13.51
N GLU A 304 -12.10 8.26 -13.83
CA GLU A 304 -13.37 8.69 -13.23
C GLU A 304 -14.55 7.83 -13.70
N GLY A 305 -14.53 7.38 -14.96
CA GLY A 305 -15.54 6.48 -15.51
C GLY A 305 -15.39 5.04 -15.03
N THR A 306 -14.16 4.60 -14.76
CA THR A 306 -13.86 3.26 -14.27
C THR A 306 -12.64 3.30 -13.33
N PRO A 307 -12.85 3.54 -12.03
CA PRO A 307 -11.77 3.55 -11.06
C PRO A 307 -11.07 2.20 -10.97
N ILE A 308 -9.76 2.23 -10.73
CA ILE A 308 -8.94 1.03 -10.57
C ILE A 308 -8.53 0.91 -9.11
N SER A 309 -8.97 -0.15 -8.43
CA SER A 309 -8.53 -0.47 -7.07
C SER A 309 -7.59 -1.67 -7.09
N ILE A 310 -6.40 -1.51 -6.52
CA ILE A 310 -5.41 -2.57 -6.36
C ILE A 310 -5.18 -2.76 -4.87
N SER A 311 -5.33 -4.00 -4.41
CA SER A 311 -4.98 -4.37 -3.04
C SER A 311 -3.87 -5.41 -3.02
N SER A 312 -3.01 -5.32 -2.01
CA SER A 312 -1.96 -6.27 -1.71
C SER A 312 -2.04 -6.65 -0.24
N ASN A 313 -1.92 -7.95 0.04
CA ASN A 313 -2.04 -8.50 1.38
C ASN A 313 -0.89 -9.47 1.62
N SER A 314 -0.11 -9.25 2.67
CA SER A 314 0.97 -10.16 3.06
C SER A 314 0.87 -10.47 4.55
N VAL A 315 0.97 -11.75 4.90
CA VAL A 315 1.13 -12.15 6.30
C VAL A 315 2.50 -11.71 6.78
N VAL A 316 2.54 -11.05 7.94
CA VAL A 316 3.78 -10.66 8.58
C VAL A 316 4.21 -11.82 9.47
N HIS A 317 5.21 -12.55 8.99
CA HIS A 317 5.91 -13.53 9.81
C HIS A 317 6.90 -12.75 10.68
N GLU A 318 6.72 -12.77 12.01
CA GLU A 318 7.80 -12.31 12.88
C GLU A 318 9.07 -13.08 12.50
N PRO A 319 10.20 -12.41 12.27
CA PRO A 319 11.46 -13.11 12.07
C PRO A 319 11.68 -14.01 13.28
N LEU A 320 11.78 -15.32 13.05
CA LEU A 320 12.20 -16.29 14.06
C LEU A 320 13.38 -15.68 14.82
N ALA A 321 13.18 -15.40 16.10
CA ALA A 321 14.14 -14.73 16.95
C ALA A 321 15.52 -15.40 16.89
N THR A 322 16.41 -14.91 16.04
CA THR A 322 17.85 -14.94 16.32
C THR A 322 18.15 -13.73 17.18
N ALA A 323 18.35 -14.02 18.46
CA ALA A 323 18.70 -13.10 19.51
C ALA A 323 19.81 -12.10 19.11
N SER A 324 19.45 -10.81 19.15
CA SER A 324 20.27 -9.74 19.74
C SER A 324 19.37 -8.53 19.94
N SER A 325 18.64 -8.53 21.06
CA SER A 325 18.06 -7.32 21.61
C SER A 325 19.20 -6.40 22.03
N THR A 326 19.54 -5.44 21.17
CA THR A 326 20.46 -4.35 21.54
C THR A 326 20.03 -3.04 20.91
N LEU A 327 18.75 -2.73 20.91
CA LEU A 327 18.29 -1.40 20.50
C LEU A 327 17.18 -0.98 21.45
N LEU A 328 17.59 -0.26 22.49
CA LEU A 328 16.96 0.90 23.16
C LEU A 328 17.61 1.05 24.55
N PRO A 329 18.51 2.03 24.79
CA PRO A 329 18.91 2.37 26.15
C PRO A 329 17.73 3.02 26.88
N SER A 330 17.26 2.39 27.95
CA SER A 330 16.29 2.97 28.88
C SER A 330 16.99 4.04 29.73
N SER A 331 16.80 5.32 29.39
CA SER A 331 17.24 6.43 30.23
C SER A 331 16.22 6.69 31.34
N THR A 332 16.41 6.10 32.52
CA THR A 332 15.75 6.55 33.76
C THR A 332 16.60 7.65 34.40
N PRO A 333 16.06 8.85 34.68
CA PRO A 333 16.79 9.85 35.46
C PRO A 333 16.73 9.48 36.94
N SER A 334 17.87 9.11 37.51
CA SER A 334 18.09 9.01 38.95
C SER A 334 18.16 10.42 39.57
N ILE A 335 17.27 10.70 40.51
CA ILE A 335 17.26 11.92 41.33
C ILE A 335 18.33 11.74 42.43
N PRO A 336 19.26 12.69 42.62
CA PRO A 336 20.16 12.68 43.77
C PRO A 336 19.47 13.28 45.01
N GLU A 337 19.73 12.67 46.18
CA GLU A 337 19.52 13.28 47.51
C GLU A 337 20.42 14.50 47.75
#